data_AF-A0AA50DW46-F1
#
_entry.id   AF-A0AA50DW46-F1
#
_cell.length_a   1.000
_cell.length_b   1.000
_cell.length_c   1.000
_cell.angle_alpha   90.00
_cell.angle_beta   90.00
_cell.angle_gamma   90.00
#
_symmetry.space_group_name_H-M   'P 1'
#
loop_
_entity.id
_entity.type
_entity.pdbx_description
1 polymer ?
#
loop_
_entity_poly.entity_id
_entity_poly.type
_entity_poly.pdbx_seq_one_letter_code
_entity_poly.pdbx_strand_id
1 'polypeptide(L)'
;MSNAIEQERIVPAYLFTGLRGTGKTSSARILAKSLNCIAGDRLTATPCGQCATCRAITNGSALDVIEIDAASNTGVDNIREIIERAQFAPVQCRYKVYVIDECHMLSTAAFNALLKTLEEPPERVVFVLATTDPQRVLPTIISRCQRFDYRRIPLQAMVDHLRDIAGRENINIDQPALTLVAQIANGGLRDAESLLDQLSLLPDLITPDKVWDLVGAVPEQDLLALLEAIASDDAETLLATCRQILNRGREPLVVLQNLASFYLNLLIAQTAPQRSDLVAVTAETWQALCQTAPQWQRGVILQGQQKLKESEIQIRNTTQPRLWLEVTLLGLLPSACGLNTGAVSQTAVRAPVAQPITPPKPSNVVTFPGGSHNHLTVVDSPTMIPVSEPVVLEEKLEADVEPSSFEPSNAHWDLTQLWSETLNNLGALSQSLFKSFGSLINLVGNNATVSVTTQQLLKIAAGKKDELEAALGQACGQSVKVNLVVGKPSTPESTPVNSAPPLAIVSRQPLLQSQALPHRSG
;
A
#
# COMPACT_ATOMS: atom_id res chain seq x y z
N MET A 1 26.23 -23.51 -2.58
CA MET A 1 25.50 -24.58 -1.88
C MET A 1 26.15 -25.95 -2.14
N SER A 2 26.41 -26.33 -3.39
CA SER A 2 27.06 -27.61 -3.75
C SER A 2 28.30 -27.94 -2.93
N ASN A 3 29.26 -27.00 -2.82
CA ASN A 3 30.49 -27.21 -2.04
C ASN A 3 30.22 -27.48 -0.55
N ALA A 4 29.15 -26.91 0.04
CA ALA A 4 28.81 -27.14 1.43
C ALA A 4 28.23 -28.53 1.66
N ILE A 5 27.47 -29.05 0.67
CA ILE A 5 26.93 -30.41 0.68
C ILE A 5 28.05 -31.43 0.51
N GLU A 6 28.99 -31.18 -0.42
CA GLU A 6 30.16 -32.05 -0.66
C GLU A 6 31.12 -32.11 0.54
N GLN A 7 31.25 -31.00 1.28
CA GLN A 7 32.05 -30.93 2.50
C GLN A 7 31.27 -31.33 3.77
N GLU A 8 30.01 -31.75 3.64
CA GLU A 8 29.09 -32.09 4.74
C GLU A 8 28.95 -30.98 5.81
N ARG A 9 29.16 -29.72 5.41
CA ARG A 9 29.00 -28.53 6.24
C ARG A 9 27.60 -27.94 6.06
N ILE A 10 26.60 -28.69 6.51
CA ILE A 10 25.20 -28.25 6.46
C ILE A 10 24.93 -27.30 7.61
N VAL A 11 24.43 -26.11 7.30
CA VAL A 11 23.96 -25.15 8.32
C VAL A 11 22.50 -25.45 8.65
N PRO A 12 22.09 -25.23 9.91
CA PRO A 12 20.76 -25.59 10.39
C PRO A 12 19.66 -24.72 9.78
N ALA A 13 19.99 -23.53 9.26
CA ALA A 13 19.03 -22.60 8.71
C ALA A 13 19.55 -21.89 7.46
N TYR A 14 18.71 -21.87 6.43
CA TYR A 14 18.92 -21.18 5.16
C TYR A 14 17.86 -20.11 4.95
N LEU A 15 18.25 -18.95 4.43
CA LEU A 15 17.33 -17.88 4.05
C LEU A 15 17.47 -17.58 2.56
N PHE A 16 16.46 -17.93 1.79
CA PHE A 16 16.37 -17.69 0.35
C PHE A 16 15.55 -16.43 0.08
N THR A 17 16.20 -15.43 -0.51
CA THR A 17 15.63 -14.10 -0.72
C THR A 17 15.63 -13.77 -2.20
N GLY A 18 14.57 -13.13 -2.70
CA GLY A 18 14.53 -12.70 -4.09
C GLY A 18 13.12 -12.68 -4.65
N LEU A 19 12.97 -12.19 -5.86
CA LEU A 19 11.65 -12.01 -6.48
C LEU A 19 10.86 -13.31 -6.60
N ARG A 20 9.54 -13.17 -6.77
CA ARG A 20 8.68 -14.30 -7.11
C ARG A 20 9.15 -14.92 -8.42
N GLY A 21 9.05 -16.24 -8.53
CA GLY A 21 9.38 -16.96 -9.77
C GLY A 21 10.87 -17.18 -10.04
N THR A 22 11.80 -16.72 -9.19
CA THR A 22 13.26 -16.94 -9.37
C THR A 22 13.77 -18.31 -8.90
N GLY A 23 12.87 -19.21 -8.49
CA GLY A 23 13.20 -20.59 -8.12
C GLY A 23 13.55 -20.85 -6.66
N LYS A 24 13.20 -19.94 -5.72
CA LYS A 24 13.47 -20.12 -4.27
C LYS A 24 12.96 -21.46 -3.71
N THR A 25 11.66 -21.72 -3.83
CA THR A 25 11.00 -22.94 -3.32
C THR A 25 11.50 -24.18 -4.07
N SER A 26 11.72 -24.07 -5.39
CA SER A 26 12.31 -25.13 -6.21
C SER A 26 13.71 -25.52 -5.72
N SER A 27 14.56 -24.54 -5.42
CA SER A 27 15.89 -24.76 -4.84
C SER A 27 15.82 -25.34 -3.44
N ALA A 28 14.80 -25.00 -2.64
CA ALA A 28 14.58 -25.61 -1.33
C ALA A 28 14.26 -27.11 -1.46
N ARG A 29 13.42 -27.48 -2.42
CA ARG A 29 13.17 -28.90 -2.75
C ARG A 29 14.41 -29.60 -3.28
N ILE A 30 15.24 -28.94 -4.09
CA ILE A 30 16.52 -29.51 -4.56
C ILE A 30 17.48 -29.72 -3.38
N LEU A 31 17.60 -28.76 -2.46
CA LEU A 31 18.37 -28.92 -1.23
C LEU A 31 17.88 -30.12 -0.43
N ALA A 32 16.57 -30.24 -0.21
CA ALA A 32 15.98 -31.38 0.50
C ALA A 32 16.29 -32.72 -0.20
N LYS A 33 16.26 -32.76 -1.53
CA LYS A 33 16.66 -33.94 -2.32
C LYS A 33 18.15 -34.25 -2.16
N SER A 34 19.01 -33.24 -2.20
CA SER A 34 20.47 -33.41 -2.02
C SER A 34 20.83 -33.95 -0.64
N LEU A 35 20.08 -33.55 0.40
CA LEU A 35 20.27 -34.04 1.76
C LEU A 35 19.78 -35.49 1.96
N ASN A 36 18.71 -35.87 1.24
CA ASN A 36 17.95 -37.10 1.52
C ASN A 36 17.95 -38.14 0.40
N CYS A 37 18.74 -37.94 -0.67
CA CYS A 37 18.85 -38.91 -1.76
C CYS A 37 19.39 -40.26 -1.25
N ILE A 38 18.71 -41.36 -1.58
CA ILE A 38 19.10 -42.73 -1.17
C ILE A 38 20.06 -43.38 -2.19
N ALA A 39 20.14 -42.85 -3.42
CA ALA A 39 20.97 -43.44 -4.46
C ALA A 39 22.48 -43.42 -4.15
N GLY A 40 22.91 -42.56 -3.21
CA GLY A 40 24.26 -42.53 -2.69
C GLY A 40 24.28 -42.74 -1.18
N ASP A 41 25.39 -43.27 -0.67
CA ASP A 41 25.59 -43.45 0.77
C ASP A 41 25.99 -42.15 1.48
N ARG A 42 26.23 -41.07 0.74
CA ARG A 42 26.61 -39.74 1.25
C ARG A 42 25.70 -38.64 0.70
N LEU A 43 25.79 -37.48 1.34
CA LEU A 43 25.21 -36.22 0.86
C LEU A 43 25.69 -35.95 -0.57
N THR A 44 24.77 -35.59 -1.48
CA THR A 44 25.09 -35.46 -2.91
C THR A 44 24.60 -34.13 -3.45
N ALA A 45 25.49 -33.35 -4.10
CA ALA A 45 25.11 -32.10 -4.74
C ALA A 45 24.16 -32.30 -5.94
N THR A 46 24.27 -33.44 -6.62
CA THR A 46 23.46 -33.85 -7.78
C THR A 46 22.51 -34.99 -7.41
N PRO A 47 21.31 -34.68 -6.88
CA PRO A 47 20.34 -35.73 -6.52
C PRO A 47 19.85 -36.47 -7.77
N CYS A 48 19.64 -37.79 -7.67
CA CYS A 48 19.31 -38.63 -8.82
C CYS A 48 17.94 -38.35 -9.46
N GLY A 49 17.00 -37.74 -8.73
CA GLY A 49 15.63 -37.47 -9.21
C GLY A 49 14.74 -38.70 -9.37
N GLN A 50 15.28 -39.92 -9.31
CA GLN A 50 14.56 -41.16 -9.64
C GLN A 50 14.29 -42.07 -8.43
N CYS A 51 15.01 -41.93 -7.32
CA CYS A 51 14.78 -42.75 -6.12
C CYS A 51 13.45 -42.40 -5.43
N ALA A 52 12.97 -43.31 -4.57
CA ALA A 52 11.69 -43.15 -3.86
C ALA A 52 11.60 -41.81 -3.11
N THR A 53 12.66 -41.43 -2.36
CA THR A 53 12.70 -40.16 -1.64
C THR A 53 12.73 -38.95 -2.57
N CYS A 54 13.53 -38.97 -3.64
CA CYS A 54 13.56 -37.86 -4.59
C CYS A 54 12.19 -37.66 -5.28
N ARG A 55 11.49 -38.74 -5.61
CA ARG A 55 10.13 -38.68 -6.16
C ARG A 55 9.13 -38.17 -5.12
N ALA A 56 9.17 -38.68 -3.89
CA ALA A 56 8.31 -38.24 -2.79
C ALA A 56 8.45 -36.74 -2.50
N ILE A 57 9.69 -36.22 -2.49
CA ILE A 57 9.94 -34.78 -2.31
C ILE A 57 9.42 -33.97 -3.50
N THR A 58 9.55 -34.48 -4.73
CA THR A 58 9.03 -33.80 -5.92
C THR A 58 7.50 -33.67 -5.87
N ASN A 59 6.83 -34.72 -5.38
CA ASN A 59 5.38 -34.80 -5.29
C ASN A 59 4.82 -34.18 -4.00
N GLY A 60 5.67 -33.67 -3.10
CA GLY A 60 5.25 -33.12 -1.80
C GLY A 60 4.72 -34.16 -0.80
N SER A 61 4.99 -35.45 -1.01
CA SER A 61 4.48 -36.55 -0.18
C SER A 61 5.51 -37.11 0.81
N ALA A 62 6.67 -36.46 0.93
CA ALA A 62 7.74 -36.89 1.82
C ALA A 62 7.43 -36.51 3.27
N LEU A 63 7.45 -37.49 4.20
CA LEU A 63 7.10 -37.26 5.60
C LEU A 63 8.07 -36.33 6.33
N ASP A 64 9.36 -36.43 6.01
CA ASP A 64 10.41 -35.64 6.65
C ASP A 64 10.74 -34.34 5.90
N VAL A 65 10.02 -34.01 4.82
CA VAL A 65 10.17 -32.74 4.10
C VAL A 65 8.84 -32.02 4.10
N ILE A 66 8.73 -31.01 4.95
CA ILE A 66 7.47 -30.35 5.27
C ILE A 66 7.54 -28.94 4.67
N GLU A 67 6.69 -28.69 3.69
CA GLU A 67 6.53 -27.38 3.05
C GLU A 67 5.32 -26.67 3.64
N ILE A 68 5.53 -25.49 4.20
CA ILE A 68 4.52 -24.63 4.81
C ILE A 68 4.54 -23.30 4.09
N ASP A 69 3.38 -22.90 3.58
CA ASP A 69 3.16 -21.54 3.13
C ASP A 69 2.76 -20.66 4.33
N ALA A 70 3.63 -19.71 4.68
CA ALA A 70 3.39 -18.81 5.81
C ALA A 70 2.24 -17.83 5.55
N ALA A 71 1.85 -17.58 4.29
CA ALA A 71 0.72 -16.71 3.98
C ALA A 71 -0.62 -17.33 4.42
N SER A 72 -0.75 -18.65 4.34
CA SER A 72 -1.91 -19.40 4.81
C SER A 72 -1.80 -19.84 6.28
N ASN A 73 -0.59 -19.90 6.83
CA ASN A 73 -0.30 -20.40 8.18
C ASN A 73 0.41 -19.35 9.06
N THR A 74 -0.14 -18.15 9.15
CA THR A 74 0.48 -17.00 9.83
C THR A 74 0.52 -17.10 11.37
N GLY A 75 -0.30 -17.99 11.93
CA GLY A 75 -0.52 -18.14 13.37
C GLY A 75 0.69 -18.70 14.12
N VAL A 76 0.87 -18.25 15.37
CA VAL A 76 1.96 -18.67 16.26
C VAL A 76 1.87 -20.16 16.60
N ASP A 77 0.66 -20.68 16.77
CA ASP A 77 0.43 -22.06 17.20
C ASP A 77 0.88 -23.07 16.15
N ASN A 78 0.70 -22.77 14.86
CA ASN A 78 1.21 -23.60 13.77
C ASN A 78 2.73 -23.73 13.83
N ILE A 79 3.44 -22.61 14.07
CA ILE A 79 4.90 -22.62 14.20
C ILE A 79 5.35 -23.32 15.48
N ARG A 80 4.61 -23.21 16.58
CA ARG A 80 4.90 -23.98 17.82
C ARG A 80 4.79 -25.47 17.58
N GLU A 81 3.74 -25.92 16.91
CA GLU A 81 3.57 -27.33 16.56
C GLU A 81 4.72 -27.83 15.66
N ILE A 82 5.16 -27.02 14.71
CA ILE A 82 6.33 -27.32 13.87
C ILE A 82 7.60 -27.48 14.72
N ILE A 83 7.82 -26.57 15.68
CA ILE A 83 8.97 -26.61 16.59
C ILE A 83 8.93 -27.87 17.47
N GLU A 84 7.78 -28.22 18.03
CA GLU A 84 7.61 -29.45 18.82
C GLU A 84 7.89 -30.68 17.98
N ARG A 85 7.34 -30.74 16.75
CA ARG A 85 7.59 -31.84 15.82
C ARG A 85 9.04 -31.89 15.36
N ALA A 86 9.76 -30.77 15.33
CA ALA A 86 11.15 -30.71 14.91
C ALA A 86 12.10 -31.36 15.93
N GLN A 87 11.70 -31.51 17.19
CA GLN A 87 12.52 -32.19 18.20
C GLN A 87 12.65 -33.70 17.95
N PHE A 88 11.75 -34.29 17.17
CA PHE A 88 11.79 -35.72 16.85
C PHE A 88 12.69 -36.01 15.64
N ALA A 89 13.44 -37.10 15.74
CA ALA A 89 14.32 -37.58 14.69
C ALA A 89 13.55 -37.86 13.36
N PRO A 90 14.23 -37.75 12.20
CA PRO A 90 13.66 -38.13 10.90
C PRO A 90 13.22 -39.61 10.88
N VAL A 91 12.14 -39.92 10.16
CA VAL A 91 11.56 -41.28 10.11
C VAL A 91 12.11 -42.11 8.95
N GLN A 92 12.19 -41.51 7.76
CA GLN A 92 12.59 -42.18 6.51
C GLN A 92 13.83 -41.54 5.89
N CYS A 93 14.07 -40.26 6.15
CA CYS A 93 15.14 -39.46 5.56
C CYS A 93 16.37 -39.35 6.48
N ARG A 94 17.48 -38.84 5.93
CA ARG A 94 18.70 -38.54 6.71
C ARG A 94 18.53 -37.25 7.52
N TYR A 95 17.85 -36.27 6.94
CA TYR A 95 17.54 -34.96 7.50
C TYR A 95 16.05 -34.68 7.41
N LYS A 96 15.53 -34.00 8.44
CA LYS A 96 14.19 -33.42 8.44
C LYS A 96 14.28 -31.98 7.96
N VAL A 97 13.57 -31.65 6.90
CA VAL A 97 13.66 -30.34 6.24
C VAL A 97 12.32 -29.61 6.33
N TYR A 98 12.34 -28.43 6.92
CA TYR A 98 11.18 -27.53 6.98
C TYR A 98 11.37 -26.39 5.99
N VAL A 99 10.53 -26.33 4.96
CA VAL A 99 10.52 -25.23 3.99
C VAL A 99 9.37 -24.30 4.36
N ILE A 100 9.69 -23.07 4.77
CA ILE A 100 8.71 -22.04 5.10
C ILE A 100 8.73 -21.01 3.99
N ASP A 101 7.75 -21.07 3.08
CA ASP A 101 7.61 -20.12 1.98
C ASP A 101 6.89 -18.83 2.42
N GLU A 102 7.22 -17.73 1.76
CA GLU A 102 6.82 -16.36 2.10
C GLU A 102 6.92 -16.04 3.61
N CYS A 103 8.03 -16.42 4.24
CA CYS A 103 8.19 -16.36 5.70
C CYS A 103 7.98 -14.95 6.30
N HIS A 104 8.12 -13.88 5.51
CA HIS A 104 7.81 -12.51 5.91
C HIS A 104 6.34 -12.27 6.28
N MET A 105 5.45 -13.22 5.93
CA MET A 105 4.03 -13.22 6.31
C MET A 105 3.78 -13.78 7.72
N LEU A 106 4.79 -14.40 8.36
CA LEU A 106 4.66 -14.85 9.75
C LEU A 106 4.45 -13.68 10.70
N SER A 107 3.63 -13.92 11.73
CA SER A 107 3.47 -12.97 12.84
C SER A 107 4.78 -12.80 13.63
N THR A 108 4.96 -11.66 14.27
CA THR A 108 6.15 -11.37 15.10
C THR A 108 6.33 -12.38 16.23
N ALA A 109 5.23 -12.82 16.85
CA ALA A 109 5.24 -13.85 17.87
C ALA A 109 5.68 -15.22 17.32
N ALA A 110 5.31 -15.55 16.07
CA ALA A 110 5.77 -16.78 15.41
C ALA A 110 7.27 -16.75 15.10
N PHE A 111 7.80 -15.61 14.65
CA PHE A 111 9.24 -15.42 14.48
C PHE A 111 10.01 -15.58 15.80
N ASN A 112 9.50 -15.01 16.89
CA ASN A 112 10.14 -15.13 18.20
C ASN A 112 10.11 -16.56 18.76
N ALA A 113 9.07 -17.32 18.45
CA ALA A 113 9.03 -18.74 18.78
C ALA A 113 10.12 -19.51 18.02
N LEU A 114 10.29 -19.21 16.72
CA LEU A 114 11.28 -19.85 15.87
C LEU A 114 12.73 -19.50 16.26
N LEU A 115 12.97 -18.30 16.80
CA LEU A 115 14.31 -17.85 17.22
C LEU A 115 14.99 -18.85 18.19
N LYS A 116 14.25 -19.37 19.17
CA LYS A 116 14.80 -20.32 20.15
C LYS A 116 15.33 -21.58 19.46
N THR A 117 14.57 -22.10 18.50
CA THR A 117 14.95 -23.29 17.73
C THR A 117 16.05 -23.02 16.71
N LEU A 118 16.16 -21.79 16.20
CA LEU A 118 17.27 -21.42 15.29
C LEU A 118 18.58 -21.19 16.04
N GLU A 119 18.52 -20.81 17.33
CA GLU A 119 19.69 -20.68 18.21
C GLU A 119 20.23 -22.03 18.64
N GLU A 120 19.33 -22.94 19.02
CA GLU A 120 19.67 -24.30 19.45
C GLU A 120 18.92 -25.32 18.57
N PRO A 121 19.38 -25.54 17.33
CA PRO A 121 18.70 -26.41 16.38
C PRO A 121 18.84 -27.88 16.77
N PRO A 122 17.76 -28.68 16.64
CA PRO A 122 17.84 -30.12 16.83
C PRO A 122 18.79 -30.78 15.81
N GLU A 123 19.40 -31.90 16.20
CA GLU A 123 20.26 -32.65 15.30
C GLU A 123 19.49 -33.12 14.05
N ARG A 124 20.13 -32.99 12.88
CA ARG A 124 19.58 -33.42 11.57
C ARG A 124 18.29 -32.71 11.15
N VAL A 125 18.01 -31.54 11.71
CA VAL A 125 16.93 -30.65 11.24
C VAL A 125 17.50 -29.47 10.47
N VAL A 126 16.88 -29.16 9.33
CA VAL A 126 17.24 -28.02 8.48
C VAL A 126 16.01 -27.17 8.20
N PHE A 127 16.09 -25.88 8.54
CA PHE A 127 15.08 -24.88 8.18
C PHE A 127 15.49 -24.16 6.89
N VAL A 128 14.55 -24.02 5.96
CA VAL A 128 14.71 -23.25 4.73
C VAL A 128 13.60 -22.20 4.70
N LEU A 129 13.96 -20.96 4.99
CA LEU A 129 13.07 -19.81 4.96
C LEU A 129 13.15 -19.19 3.56
N ALA A 130 12.04 -19.04 2.86
CA ALA A 130 11.98 -18.32 1.60
C ALA A 130 11.15 -17.05 1.75
N THR A 131 11.60 -15.94 1.16
CA THR A 131 10.86 -14.68 1.18
C THR A 131 11.07 -13.88 -0.10
N THR A 132 10.02 -13.21 -0.55
CA THR A 132 10.09 -12.16 -1.58
C THR A 132 10.53 -10.80 -1.02
N ASP A 133 10.31 -10.57 0.28
CA ASP A 133 10.65 -9.33 0.96
C ASP A 133 11.61 -9.59 2.15
N PRO A 134 12.92 -9.41 1.98
CA PRO A 134 13.89 -9.59 3.06
C PRO A 134 13.83 -8.48 4.12
N GLN A 135 13.27 -7.30 3.82
CA GLN A 135 13.25 -6.17 4.77
C GLN A 135 12.24 -6.37 5.89
N ARG A 136 11.16 -7.13 5.60
CA ARG A 136 10.15 -7.51 6.58
C ARG A 136 10.59 -8.64 7.51
N VAL A 137 11.68 -9.34 7.20
CA VAL A 137 12.24 -10.38 8.07
C VAL A 137 13.10 -9.73 9.15
N LEU A 138 12.93 -10.17 10.40
CA LEU A 138 13.69 -9.61 11.54
C LEU A 138 15.20 -9.79 11.34
N PRO A 139 16.03 -8.76 11.59
CA PRO A 139 17.49 -8.86 11.50
C PRO A 139 18.08 -10.00 12.35
N THR A 140 17.43 -10.33 13.47
CA THR A 140 17.81 -11.44 14.36
C THR A 140 17.67 -12.81 13.71
N ILE A 141 16.72 -12.99 12.80
CA ILE A 141 16.57 -14.22 12.01
C ILE A 141 17.63 -14.24 10.90
N ILE A 142 17.82 -13.11 10.21
CA ILE A 142 18.78 -12.99 9.11
C ILE A 142 20.19 -13.32 9.60
N SER A 143 20.59 -12.86 10.80
CA SER A 143 21.92 -13.12 11.34
C SER A 143 22.19 -14.59 11.71
N ARG A 144 21.13 -15.40 11.89
CA ARG A 144 21.21 -16.82 12.25
C ARG A 144 21.03 -17.76 11.06
N CYS A 145 20.73 -17.21 9.88
CA CYS A 145 20.53 -17.98 8.65
C CYS A 145 21.67 -17.76 7.67
N GLN A 146 22.03 -18.80 6.93
CA GLN A 146 22.85 -18.64 5.74
C GLN A 146 21.99 -18.05 4.61
N ARG A 147 22.21 -16.77 4.32
CA ARG A 147 21.46 -16.03 3.30
C ARG A 147 21.94 -16.34 1.87
N PHE A 148 21.00 -16.54 0.97
CA PHE A 148 21.20 -16.68 -0.48
C PHE A 148 20.25 -15.75 -1.23
N ASP A 149 20.81 -14.76 -1.92
CA ASP A 149 20.07 -13.79 -2.74
C ASP A 149 19.92 -14.30 -4.19
N TYR A 150 18.69 -14.63 -4.55
CA TYR A 150 18.26 -14.97 -5.91
C TYR A 150 18.01 -13.69 -6.69
N ARG A 151 18.86 -13.47 -7.70
CA ARG A 151 18.75 -12.33 -8.61
C ARG A 151 17.73 -12.62 -9.71
N ARG A 152 17.27 -11.56 -10.37
CA ARG A 152 16.44 -11.67 -11.57
C ARG A 152 17.20 -12.45 -12.65
N ILE A 153 16.50 -13.34 -13.33
CA ILE A 153 17.06 -14.09 -14.44
C ILE A 153 17.27 -13.12 -15.62
N PRO A 154 18.48 -13.08 -16.22
CA PRO A 154 18.74 -12.24 -17.39
C PRO A 154 17.77 -12.55 -18.54
N LEU A 155 17.35 -11.52 -19.28
CA LEU A 155 16.37 -11.65 -20.36
C LEU A 155 16.78 -12.72 -21.38
N GLN A 156 18.03 -12.67 -21.87
CA GLN A 156 18.51 -13.61 -22.88
C GLN A 156 18.49 -15.06 -22.39
N ALA A 157 18.95 -15.31 -21.17
CA ALA A 157 18.93 -16.66 -20.58
C ALA A 157 17.50 -17.20 -20.44
N MET A 158 16.53 -16.34 -20.14
CA MET A 158 15.12 -16.71 -20.07
C MET A 158 14.54 -16.99 -21.45
N VAL A 159 14.84 -16.17 -22.46
CA VAL A 159 14.42 -16.40 -23.86
C VAL A 159 14.98 -17.72 -24.39
N ASP A 160 16.26 -18.00 -24.15
CA ASP A 160 16.90 -19.25 -24.56
C ASP A 160 16.22 -20.46 -23.90
N HIS A 161 15.91 -20.37 -22.61
CA HIS A 161 15.22 -21.42 -21.90
C HIS A 161 13.78 -21.65 -22.39
N LEU A 162 13.02 -20.58 -22.63
CA LEU A 162 11.66 -20.68 -23.19
C LEU A 162 11.68 -21.23 -24.61
N ARG A 163 12.71 -20.90 -25.41
CA ARG A 163 12.91 -21.47 -26.76
C ARG A 163 13.14 -22.98 -26.68
N ASP A 164 13.95 -23.43 -25.72
CA ASP A 164 14.18 -24.86 -25.50
C ASP A 164 12.89 -25.60 -25.09
N ILE A 165 12.06 -25.00 -24.24
CA ILE A 165 10.75 -25.55 -23.85
C ILE A 165 9.82 -25.61 -25.07
N ALA A 166 9.67 -24.50 -25.79
CA ALA A 166 8.83 -24.41 -26.98
C ALA A 166 9.24 -25.44 -28.05
N GLY A 167 10.54 -25.67 -28.25
CA GLY A 167 11.05 -26.68 -29.17
C GLY A 167 10.76 -28.11 -28.73
N ARG A 168 10.76 -28.41 -27.42
CA ARG A 168 10.45 -29.75 -26.88
C ARG A 168 8.96 -30.06 -26.93
N GLU A 169 8.12 -29.05 -26.71
CA GLU A 169 6.67 -29.17 -26.68
C GLU A 169 6.00 -28.91 -28.05
N ASN A 170 6.80 -28.62 -29.09
CA ASN A 170 6.35 -28.26 -30.44
C ASN A 170 5.38 -27.07 -30.46
N ILE A 171 5.66 -26.05 -29.65
CA ILE A 171 4.87 -24.82 -29.59
C ILE A 171 5.29 -23.92 -30.77
N ASN A 172 4.33 -23.57 -31.62
CA ASN A 172 4.57 -22.71 -32.79
C ASN A 172 4.58 -21.23 -32.38
N ILE A 173 5.72 -20.72 -31.91
CA ILE A 173 5.88 -19.34 -31.41
C ILE A 173 7.00 -18.57 -32.11
N ASP A 174 6.72 -17.31 -32.44
CA ASP A 174 7.69 -16.41 -33.06
C ASP A 174 8.76 -15.93 -32.06
N GLN A 175 9.96 -15.66 -32.55
CA GLN A 175 11.08 -15.18 -31.71
C GLN A 175 10.79 -13.81 -31.01
N PRO A 176 10.14 -12.82 -31.67
CA PRO A 176 9.69 -11.61 -30.98
C PRO A 176 8.64 -11.88 -29.90
N ALA A 177 7.74 -12.86 -30.10
CA ALA A 177 6.73 -13.24 -29.12
C ALA A 177 7.36 -13.89 -27.88
N LEU A 178 8.35 -14.78 -28.06
CA LEU A 178 9.15 -15.34 -26.96
C LEU A 178 9.86 -14.25 -26.15
N THR A 179 10.45 -13.28 -26.86
CA THR A 179 11.15 -12.15 -26.22
C THR A 179 10.17 -11.31 -25.39
N LEU A 180 8.96 -11.09 -25.91
CA LEU A 180 7.90 -10.37 -25.21
C LEU A 180 7.42 -11.11 -23.95
N VAL A 181 7.18 -12.43 -24.02
CA VAL A 181 6.83 -13.23 -22.83
C VAL A 181 7.90 -13.10 -21.74
N ALA A 182 9.17 -13.19 -22.13
CA ALA A 182 10.30 -13.03 -21.22
C ALA A 182 10.35 -11.61 -20.61
N GLN A 183 10.08 -10.56 -21.38
CA GLN A 183 10.01 -9.19 -20.87
C GLN A 183 8.88 -9.01 -19.85
N ILE A 184 7.68 -9.53 -20.15
CA ILE A 184 6.51 -9.44 -19.28
C ILE A 184 6.77 -10.16 -17.94
N ALA A 185 7.44 -11.31 -17.97
CA ALA A 185 7.78 -12.08 -16.77
C ALA A 185 8.85 -11.42 -15.86
N ASN A 186 9.58 -10.41 -16.36
CA ASN A 186 10.48 -9.56 -15.58
C ASN A 186 11.51 -10.32 -14.69
N GLY A 187 11.99 -11.47 -15.18
CA GLY A 187 12.98 -12.33 -14.52
C GLY A 187 12.41 -13.39 -13.58
N GLY A 188 11.07 -13.56 -13.52
CA GLY A 188 10.40 -14.67 -12.87
C GLY A 188 10.10 -15.81 -13.85
N LEU A 189 10.87 -16.90 -13.80
CA LEU A 189 10.74 -18.01 -14.75
C LEU A 189 9.37 -18.70 -14.65
N ARG A 190 8.85 -18.88 -13.42
CA ARG A 190 7.54 -19.49 -13.21
C ARG A 190 6.41 -18.74 -13.94
N ASP A 191 6.47 -17.41 -13.93
CA ASP A 191 5.47 -16.57 -14.60
C ASP A 191 5.63 -16.65 -16.12
N ALA A 192 6.87 -16.70 -16.61
CA ALA A 192 7.17 -16.90 -18.04
C ALA A 192 6.67 -18.25 -18.57
N GLU A 193 6.94 -19.34 -17.83
CA GLU A 193 6.46 -20.69 -18.16
C GLU A 193 4.94 -20.76 -18.13
N SER A 194 4.30 -20.15 -17.13
CA SER A 194 2.83 -20.12 -17.03
C SER A 194 2.19 -19.38 -18.22
N LEU A 195 2.81 -18.28 -18.67
CA LEU A 195 2.35 -17.57 -19.86
C LEU A 195 2.58 -18.39 -21.13
N LEU A 196 3.73 -19.05 -21.27
CA LEU A 196 4.02 -19.91 -22.41
C LEU A 196 3.04 -21.09 -22.50
N ASP A 197 2.73 -21.72 -21.37
CA ASP A 197 1.75 -22.81 -21.27
C ASP A 197 0.36 -22.35 -21.71
N GLN A 198 -0.09 -21.18 -21.25
CA GLN A 198 -1.35 -20.59 -21.71
C GLN A 198 -1.37 -20.29 -23.22
N LEU A 199 -0.25 -19.80 -23.78
CA LEU A 199 -0.12 -19.54 -25.21
C LEU A 199 -0.09 -20.83 -26.03
N SER A 200 0.43 -21.92 -25.48
CA SER A 200 0.48 -23.24 -26.14
C SER A 200 -0.89 -23.79 -26.50
N LEU A 201 -1.94 -23.35 -25.81
CA LEU A 201 -3.33 -23.74 -26.06
C LEU A 201 -3.90 -23.13 -27.35
N LEU A 202 -3.23 -22.13 -27.94
CA LEU A 202 -3.64 -21.52 -29.19
C LEU A 202 -3.21 -22.40 -30.38
N PRO A 203 -4.12 -22.75 -31.30
CA PRO A 203 -3.82 -23.67 -32.41
C PRO A 203 -2.93 -23.08 -33.51
N ASP A 204 -2.82 -21.76 -33.55
CA ASP A 204 -2.17 -21.00 -34.61
C ASP A 204 -0.79 -20.47 -34.16
N LEU A 205 0.01 -19.98 -35.12
CA LEU A 205 1.27 -19.28 -34.84
C LEU A 205 1.08 -18.19 -33.78
N ILE A 206 1.88 -18.25 -32.71
CA ILE A 206 1.87 -17.28 -31.62
C ILE A 206 2.73 -16.07 -32.02
N THR A 207 2.04 -15.01 -32.43
CA THR A 207 2.61 -13.70 -32.73
C THR A 207 2.62 -12.80 -31.48
N PRO A 208 3.40 -11.70 -31.46
CA PRO A 208 3.41 -10.75 -30.33
C PRO A 208 2.03 -10.22 -29.97
N ASP A 209 1.15 -9.99 -30.95
CA ASP A 209 -0.21 -9.51 -30.73
C ASP A 209 -1.05 -10.47 -29.87
N LYS A 210 -0.86 -11.78 -30.05
CA LYS A 210 -1.55 -12.80 -29.25
C LYS A 210 -1.06 -12.83 -27.82
N VAL A 211 0.24 -12.58 -27.60
CA VAL A 211 0.81 -12.43 -26.25
C VAL A 211 0.18 -11.24 -25.55
N TRP A 212 0.07 -10.11 -26.26
CA TRP A 212 -0.65 -8.95 -25.73
C TRP A 212 -2.10 -9.29 -25.43
N ASP A 213 -2.82 -9.92 -26.34
CA ASP A 213 -4.23 -10.35 -26.18
C ASP A 213 -4.42 -11.21 -24.93
N LEU A 214 -3.55 -12.19 -24.70
CA LEU A 214 -3.60 -13.02 -23.50
C LEU A 214 -3.35 -12.23 -22.21
N VAL A 215 -2.35 -11.34 -22.19
CA VAL A 215 -1.94 -10.61 -20.99
C VAL A 215 -2.92 -9.49 -20.61
N GLY A 216 -3.83 -9.11 -21.50
CA GLY A 216 -4.74 -7.99 -21.24
C GLY A 216 -4.12 -6.61 -21.44
N ALA A 217 -2.84 -6.54 -21.84
CA ALA A 217 -2.13 -5.28 -22.07
C ALA A 217 -2.32 -4.75 -23.50
N VAL A 218 -2.23 -3.43 -23.66
CA VAL A 218 -2.48 -2.76 -24.95
C VAL A 218 -1.20 -2.81 -25.81
N PRO A 219 -1.27 -3.26 -27.07
CA PRO A 219 -0.13 -3.24 -27.97
C PRO A 219 0.46 -1.83 -28.15
N GLU A 220 1.79 -1.73 -28.27
CA GLU A 220 2.48 -0.45 -28.47
C GLU A 220 2.03 0.28 -29.76
N GLN A 221 1.69 -0.48 -30.81
CA GLN A 221 1.21 0.07 -32.08
C GLN A 221 -0.15 0.77 -31.94
N ASP A 222 -1.05 0.18 -31.14
CA ASP A 222 -2.37 0.77 -30.85
C ASP A 222 -2.20 2.08 -30.04
N LEU A 223 -1.23 2.12 -29.11
CA LEU A 223 -0.91 3.33 -28.34
C LEU A 223 -0.26 4.43 -29.21
N LEU A 224 0.60 4.05 -30.15
CA LEU A 224 1.15 4.97 -31.15
C LEU A 224 0.04 5.55 -32.03
N ALA A 225 -0.88 4.72 -32.52
CA ALA A 225 -2.00 5.18 -33.35
C ALA A 225 -2.92 6.15 -32.60
N LEU A 226 -3.20 5.90 -31.31
CA LEU A 226 -3.91 6.86 -30.46
C LEU A 226 -3.15 8.18 -30.34
N LEU A 227 -1.83 8.14 -30.14
CA LEU A 227 -0.99 9.33 -30.00
C LEU A 227 -0.92 10.13 -31.30
N GLU A 228 -0.79 9.47 -32.44
CA GLU A 228 -0.83 10.10 -33.77
C GLU A 228 -2.18 10.75 -34.06
N ALA A 229 -3.29 10.07 -33.75
CA ALA A 229 -4.64 10.64 -33.90
C ALA A 229 -4.85 11.88 -33.02
N ILE A 230 -4.29 11.90 -31.80
CA ILE A 230 -4.30 13.09 -30.94
C ILE A 230 -3.44 14.20 -31.53
N ALA A 231 -2.26 13.88 -32.07
CA ALA A 231 -1.35 14.85 -32.68
C ALA A 231 -1.96 15.52 -33.93
N SER A 232 -2.70 14.76 -34.74
CA SER A 232 -3.38 15.23 -35.95
C SER A 232 -4.75 15.87 -35.69
N ASP A 233 -5.18 15.95 -34.42
CA ASP A 233 -6.48 16.47 -34.00
C ASP A 233 -7.69 15.71 -34.65
N ASP A 234 -7.53 14.42 -34.91
CA ASP A 234 -8.55 13.57 -35.57
C ASP A 234 -9.39 12.80 -34.54
N ALA A 235 -10.57 13.34 -34.23
CA ALA A 235 -11.51 12.74 -33.29
C ALA A 235 -12.12 11.41 -33.79
N GLU A 236 -12.29 11.24 -35.10
CA GLU A 236 -12.93 10.04 -35.67
C GLU A 236 -11.99 8.83 -35.55
N THR A 237 -10.75 8.99 -36.02
CA THR A 237 -9.72 7.94 -35.92
C THR A 237 -9.38 7.61 -34.46
N LEU A 238 -9.37 8.61 -33.58
CA LEU A 238 -9.14 8.42 -32.14
C LEU A 238 -10.22 7.54 -31.50
N LEU A 239 -11.49 7.84 -31.76
CA LEU A 239 -12.61 7.06 -31.23
C LEU A 239 -12.69 5.66 -31.84
N ALA A 240 -12.42 5.52 -33.14
CA ALA A 240 -12.38 4.23 -33.82
C ALA A 240 -11.32 3.32 -33.21
N THR A 241 -10.10 3.82 -33.07
CA THR A 241 -8.97 3.09 -32.47
C THR A 241 -9.25 2.74 -31.01
N CYS A 242 -9.74 3.69 -30.20
CA CYS A 242 -10.13 3.43 -28.82
C CYS A 242 -11.19 2.32 -28.72
N ARG A 243 -12.23 2.37 -29.56
CA ARG A 243 -13.27 1.34 -29.58
C ARG A 243 -12.75 -0.01 -30.03
N GLN A 244 -11.82 -0.06 -30.99
CA GLN A 244 -11.18 -1.30 -31.41
C GLN A 244 -10.42 -1.94 -30.25
N ILE A 245 -9.62 -1.15 -29.51
CA ILE A 245 -8.90 -1.61 -28.32
C ILE A 245 -9.89 -2.15 -27.28
N LEU A 246 -10.95 -1.41 -26.97
CA LEU A 246 -11.95 -1.84 -25.98
C LEU A 246 -12.76 -3.07 -26.43
N ASN A 247 -13.07 -3.19 -27.72
CA ASN A 247 -13.80 -4.34 -28.27
C ASN A 247 -12.94 -5.62 -28.26
N ARG A 248 -11.60 -5.51 -28.23
CA ARG A 248 -10.67 -6.63 -27.95
C ARG A 248 -10.67 -7.06 -26.46
N GLY A 249 -11.49 -6.44 -25.62
CA GLY A 249 -11.63 -6.79 -24.19
C GLY A 249 -10.64 -6.09 -23.27
N ARG A 250 -9.95 -5.03 -23.74
CA ARG A 250 -9.01 -4.28 -22.90
C ARG A 250 -9.73 -3.43 -21.87
N GLU A 251 -9.22 -3.42 -20.65
CA GLU A 251 -9.79 -2.63 -19.57
C GLU A 251 -9.50 -1.12 -19.79
N PRO A 252 -10.49 -0.22 -19.72
CA PRO A 252 -10.30 1.21 -19.95
C PRO A 252 -9.21 1.85 -19.08
N LEU A 253 -9.09 1.41 -17.82
CA LEU A 253 -8.07 1.92 -16.89
C LEU A 253 -6.66 1.57 -17.36
N VAL A 254 -6.46 0.34 -17.86
CA VAL A 254 -5.16 -0.12 -18.41
C VAL A 254 -4.79 0.67 -19.66
N VAL A 255 -5.77 0.95 -20.54
CA VAL A 255 -5.54 1.80 -21.72
C VAL A 255 -5.06 3.20 -21.30
N LEU A 256 -5.73 3.80 -20.31
CA LEU A 256 -5.36 5.11 -19.80
C LEU A 256 -3.94 5.12 -19.18
N GLN A 257 -3.62 4.13 -18.34
CA GLN A 257 -2.31 4.03 -17.68
C GLN A 257 -1.17 3.83 -18.69
N ASN A 258 -1.39 2.97 -19.68
CA ASN A 258 -0.42 2.76 -20.76
C ASN A 258 -0.22 4.02 -21.59
N LEU A 259 -1.30 4.74 -21.93
CA LEU A 259 -1.20 6.01 -22.62
C LEU A 259 -0.45 7.06 -21.77
N ALA A 260 -0.71 7.14 -20.47
CA ALA A 260 0.01 8.04 -19.55
C ALA A 260 1.51 7.72 -19.50
N SER A 261 1.88 6.43 -19.51
CA SER A 261 3.28 6.01 -19.64
C SER A 261 3.88 6.42 -20.99
N PHE A 262 3.11 6.35 -22.08
CA PHE A 262 3.55 6.81 -23.41
C PHE A 262 3.80 8.32 -23.46
N TYR A 263 2.98 9.14 -22.78
CA TYR A 263 3.23 10.58 -22.63
C TYR A 263 4.56 10.86 -21.91
N LEU A 264 4.90 10.06 -20.88
CA LEU A 264 6.21 10.15 -20.22
C LEU A 264 7.33 9.76 -21.20
N ASN A 265 7.16 8.69 -21.96
CA ASN A 265 8.13 8.26 -22.97
C ASN A 265 8.35 9.35 -24.04
N LEU A 266 7.30 10.06 -24.44
CA LEU A 266 7.37 11.19 -25.36
C LEU A 266 8.18 12.38 -24.78
N LEU A 267 7.99 12.70 -23.49
CA LEU A 267 8.82 13.71 -22.79
C LEU A 267 10.30 13.29 -22.74
N ILE A 268 10.56 12.01 -22.48
CA ILE A 268 11.93 11.48 -22.47
C ILE A 268 12.52 11.54 -23.88
N ALA A 269 11.78 11.17 -24.92
CA ALA A 269 12.22 11.26 -26.30
C ALA A 269 12.58 12.70 -26.70
N GLN A 270 11.84 13.70 -26.19
CA GLN A 270 12.12 15.11 -26.45
C GLN A 270 13.33 15.66 -25.68
N THR A 271 13.67 15.09 -24.53
CA THR A 271 14.76 15.57 -23.65
C THR A 271 16.06 14.81 -23.86
N ALA A 272 16.00 13.50 -24.13
CA ALA A 272 17.14 12.61 -24.25
C ALA A 272 16.88 11.50 -25.31
N PRO A 273 16.85 11.85 -26.62
CA PRO A 273 16.53 10.90 -27.70
C PRO A 273 17.55 9.74 -27.84
N GLN A 274 18.78 9.93 -27.36
CA GLN A 274 19.84 8.92 -27.40
C GLN A 274 19.79 7.90 -26.25
N ARG A 275 18.89 8.09 -25.27
CA ARG A 275 18.81 7.28 -24.05
C ARG A 275 17.60 6.35 -24.07
N SER A 276 17.62 5.38 -25.00
CA SER A 276 16.59 4.34 -25.08
C SER A 276 16.59 3.41 -23.86
N ASP A 277 17.66 3.43 -23.05
CA ASP A 277 17.79 2.70 -21.78
C ASP A 277 16.84 3.21 -20.68
N LEU A 278 16.29 4.42 -20.83
CA LEU A 278 15.36 5.02 -19.87
C LEU A 278 13.92 4.56 -20.06
N VAL A 279 13.61 3.84 -21.14
CA VAL A 279 12.24 3.52 -21.55
C VAL A 279 12.10 2.02 -21.81
N ALA A 280 10.99 1.45 -21.32
CA ALA A 280 10.63 0.05 -21.55
C ALA A 280 9.69 -0.08 -22.77
N VAL A 281 10.14 0.35 -23.96
CA VAL A 281 9.43 0.16 -25.23
C VAL A 281 10.34 -0.50 -26.27
N THR A 282 9.75 -1.10 -27.30
CA THR A 282 10.53 -1.67 -28.40
C THR A 282 11.34 -0.61 -29.16
N ALA A 283 12.44 -1.01 -29.80
CA ALA A 283 13.30 -0.09 -30.55
C ALA A 283 12.57 0.58 -31.73
N GLU A 284 11.63 -0.13 -32.35
CA GLU A 284 10.80 0.38 -33.44
C GLU A 284 9.85 1.48 -32.94
N THR A 285 9.13 1.21 -31.86
CA THR A 285 8.27 2.20 -31.19
C THR A 285 9.06 3.40 -30.69
N TRP A 286 10.26 3.19 -30.15
CA TRP A 286 11.13 4.28 -29.70
C TRP A 286 11.54 5.20 -30.85
N GLN A 287 11.90 4.63 -32.00
CA GLN A 287 12.23 5.41 -33.20
C GLN A 287 11.03 6.23 -33.68
N ALA A 288 9.83 5.64 -33.71
CA ALA A 288 8.61 6.36 -34.04
C ALA A 288 8.35 7.52 -33.07
N LEU A 289 8.43 7.26 -31.75
CA LEU A 289 8.28 8.31 -30.72
C LEU A 289 9.31 9.44 -30.88
N CYS A 290 10.56 9.13 -31.24
CA CYS A 290 11.59 10.14 -31.49
C CYS A 290 11.32 10.98 -32.74
N GLN A 291 10.64 10.43 -33.75
CA GLN A 291 10.21 11.16 -34.94
C GLN A 291 9.00 12.06 -34.66
N THR A 292 8.08 11.62 -33.80
CA THR A 292 6.84 12.35 -33.47
C THR A 292 7.06 13.39 -32.36
N ALA A 293 7.97 13.15 -31.41
CA ALA A 293 8.23 14.04 -30.27
C ALA A 293 8.52 15.52 -30.62
N PRO A 294 9.26 15.86 -31.70
CA PRO A 294 9.49 17.25 -32.10
C PRO A 294 8.22 18.00 -32.52
N GLN A 295 7.18 17.29 -32.97
CA GLN A 295 5.91 17.90 -33.39
C GLN A 295 5.07 18.36 -32.19
N TRP A 296 5.36 17.85 -31.00
CA TRP A 296 4.62 18.14 -29.79
C TRP A 296 5.25 19.25 -28.97
N GLN A 297 4.42 20.21 -28.54
CA GLN A 297 4.83 21.23 -27.58
C GLN A 297 4.89 20.64 -26.18
N ARG A 298 5.98 20.90 -25.44
CA ARG A 298 6.17 20.45 -24.04
C ARG A 298 4.96 20.72 -23.14
N GLY A 299 4.36 21.91 -23.29
CA GLY A 299 3.18 22.30 -22.51
C GLY A 299 1.97 21.40 -22.75
N VAL A 300 1.74 20.99 -24.00
CA VAL A 300 0.62 20.09 -24.37
C VAL A 300 0.85 18.69 -23.80
N ILE A 301 2.09 18.19 -23.84
CA ILE A 301 2.42 16.87 -23.28
C ILE A 301 2.19 16.86 -21.75
N LEU A 302 2.66 17.90 -21.04
CA LEU A 302 2.48 18.02 -19.58
C LEU A 302 1.01 18.19 -19.19
N GLN A 303 0.26 19.01 -19.94
CA GLN A 303 -1.19 19.16 -19.72
C GLN A 303 -1.94 17.86 -19.98
N GLY A 304 -1.59 17.12 -21.03
CA GLY A 304 -2.16 15.81 -21.33
C GLY A 304 -1.89 14.81 -20.21
N GLN A 305 -0.66 14.77 -19.70
CA GLN A 305 -0.29 13.91 -18.57
C GLN A 305 -1.08 14.25 -17.30
N GLN A 306 -1.31 15.55 -17.02
CA GLN A 306 -2.13 15.98 -15.89
C GLN A 306 -3.59 15.54 -16.05
N LYS A 307 -4.20 15.75 -17.24
CA LYS A 307 -5.56 15.30 -17.54
C LYS A 307 -5.73 13.77 -17.42
N LEU A 308 -4.76 13.00 -17.91
CA LEU A 308 -4.74 11.54 -17.77
C LEU A 308 -4.69 11.12 -16.29
N LYS A 309 -3.86 11.79 -15.47
CA LYS A 309 -3.78 11.52 -14.03
C LYS A 309 -5.08 11.84 -13.29
N GLU A 310 -5.72 12.96 -13.61
CA GLU A 310 -6.98 13.37 -12.97
C GLU A 310 -8.14 12.43 -13.33
N SER A 311 -8.19 11.98 -14.59
CA SER A 311 -9.21 11.03 -15.08
C SER A 311 -9.00 9.59 -14.60
N GLU A 312 -7.81 9.20 -14.15
CA GLU A 312 -7.55 7.88 -13.59
C GLU A 312 -8.48 7.55 -12.40
N ILE A 313 -8.65 8.50 -11.49
CA ILE A 313 -9.55 8.36 -10.32
C ILE A 313 -11.02 8.28 -10.78
N GLN A 314 -11.38 9.06 -11.79
CA GLN A 314 -12.75 9.08 -12.32
C GLN A 314 -13.12 7.76 -12.99
N ILE A 315 -12.23 7.20 -13.82
CA ILE A 315 -12.42 5.92 -14.50
C ILE A 315 -12.44 4.76 -13.50
N ARG A 316 -11.66 4.84 -12.41
CA ARG A 316 -11.65 3.80 -11.38
C ARG A 316 -12.97 3.73 -10.59
N ASN A 317 -13.63 4.86 -10.35
CA ASN A 317 -14.78 4.94 -9.45
C ASN A 317 -16.14 5.02 -10.17
N THR A 318 -16.15 5.04 -11.50
CA THR A 318 -17.37 5.21 -12.30
C THR A 318 -18.03 3.88 -12.66
N THR A 319 -19.34 3.92 -12.92
CA THR A 319 -20.11 2.78 -13.43
C THR A 319 -19.99 2.61 -14.95
N GLN A 320 -19.46 3.61 -15.66
CA GLN A 320 -19.32 3.60 -17.13
C GLN A 320 -17.89 3.98 -17.59
N PRO A 321 -16.87 3.16 -17.29
CA PRO A 321 -15.46 3.51 -17.52
C PRO A 321 -15.13 3.73 -19.01
N ARG A 322 -15.83 3.02 -19.92
CA ARG A 322 -15.69 3.21 -21.37
C ARG A 322 -16.03 4.62 -21.83
N LEU A 323 -17.14 5.17 -21.36
CA LEU A 323 -17.59 6.51 -21.74
C LEU A 323 -16.61 7.57 -21.23
N TRP A 324 -16.16 7.43 -19.97
CA TRP A 324 -15.21 8.36 -19.38
C TRP A 324 -13.83 8.32 -20.06
N LEU A 325 -13.40 7.16 -20.53
CA LEU A 325 -12.19 7.06 -21.36
C LEU A 325 -12.38 7.81 -22.68
N GLU A 326 -13.47 7.56 -23.42
CA GLU A 326 -13.74 8.25 -24.70
C GLU A 326 -13.77 9.78 -24.52
N VAL A 327 -14.44 10.27 -23.47
CA VAL A 327 -14.50 11.71 -23.14
C VAL A 327 -13.12 12.27 -22.79
N THR A 328 -12.33 11.54 -22.00
CA THR A 328 -10.98 11.95 -21.62
C THR A 328 -10.09 12.08 -22.86
N LEU A 329 -10.12 11.09 -23.76
CA LEU A 329 -9.32 11.09 -24.98
C LEU A 329 -9.70 12.25 -25.91
N LEU A 330 -10.99 12.52 -26.10
CA LEU A 330 -11.46 13.69 -26.83
C LEU A 330 -10.97 15.01 -26.18
N GLY A 331 -10.89 15.04 -24.85
CA GLY A 331 -10.34 16.17 -24.10
C GLY A 331 -8.83 16.38 -24.24
N LEU A 332 -8.08 15.42 -24.80
CA LEU A 332 -6.64 15.53 -25.07
C LEU A 332 -6.34 16.13 -26.45
N LEU A 333 -7.34 16.22 -27.33
CA LEU A 333 -7.20 16.82 -28.65
C LEU A 333 -6.74 18.29 -28.54
N PRO A 334 -5.79 18.75 -29.39
CA PRO A 334 -5.35 20.14 -29.43
C PRO A 334 -6.51 21.14 -29.51
N SER A 335 -7.55 20.86 -30.31
CA SER A 335 -8.75 21.70 -30.41
C SER A 335 -9.53 21.81 -29.10
N ALA A 336 -9.58 20.74 -28.31
CA ALA A 336 -10.24 20.75 -26.99
C ALA A 336 -9.39 21.46 -25.93
N CYS A 337 -8.06 21.44 -26.06
CA CYS A 337 -7.15 22.12 -25.14
C CYS A 337 -7.09 23.63 -25.38
N GLY A 338 -7.25 24.10 -26.62
CA GLY A 338 -7.26 25.52 -26.99
C GLY A 338 -8.46 26.31 -26.49
N LEU A 339 -9.58 25.64 -26.15
CA LEU A 339 -10.79 26.28 -25.64
C LEU A 339 -10.69 26.78 -24.20
N ASN A 340 -9.64 26.40 -23.46
CA ASN A 340 -9.39 26.88 -22.09
C ASN A 340 -8.45 28.09 -21.98
N THR A 341 -7.98 28.64 -23.11
CA THR A 341 -7.45 30.01 -23.18
C THR A 341 -8.53 30.99 -23.63
N GLY A 342 -9.72 30.89 -23.04
CA GLY A 342 -10.74 31.92 -23.10
C GLY A 342 -10.35 33.09 -22.20
N ALA A 343 -9.41 33.91 -22.64
CA ALA A 343 -9.56 35.33 -22.40
C ALA A 343 -10.93 35.69 -22.97
N VAL A 344 -11.86 36.08 -22.09
CA VAL A 344 -13.08 36.74 -22.51
C VAL A 344 -12.65 38.04 -23.17
N SER A 345 -12.40 38.01 -24.49
CA SER A 345 -12.42 39.22 -25.29
C SER A 345 -13.85 39.70 -25.28
N GLN A 346 -14.19 40.49 -24.26
CA GLN A 346 -15.33 41.38 -24.29
C GLN A 346 -15.14 42.25 -25.52
N THR A 347 -15.75 41.86 -26.63
CA THR A 347 -16.02 42.79 -27.72
C THR A 347 -17.00 43.79 -27.13
N ALA A 348 -16.46 44.92 -26.66
CA ALA A 348 -17.24 46.03 -26.16
C ALA A 348 -18.14 46.53 -27.31
N VAL A 349 -19.36 46.00 -27.37
CA VAL A 349 -20.44 46.63 -28.14
C VAL A 349 -20.73 47.93 -27.43
N ARG A 350 -20.21 49.02 -28.00
CA ARG A 350 -20.39 50.38 -27.51
C ARG A 350 -21.86 50.76 -27.71
N ALA A 351 -22.66 50.64 -26.65
CA ALA A 351 -24.03 51.14 -26.62
C ALA A 351 -24.02 52.68 -26.71
N PRO A 352 -24.95 53.31 -27.46
CA PRO A 352 -25.03 54.76 -27.56
C PRO A 352 -25.58 55.37 -26.27
N VAL A 353 -24.97 56.48 -25.86
CA VAL A 353 -25.31 57.26 -24.66
C VAL A 353 -26.70 57.88 -24.80
N ALA A 354 -27.60 57.58 -23.85
CA ALA A 354 -28.86 58.29 -23.65
C ALA A 354 -28.77 59.17 -22.39
N GLN A 355 -29.23 60.43 -22.51
CA GLN A 355 -29.20 61.46 -21.47
C GLN A 355 -30.23 61.21 -20.34
N PRO A 356 -30.01 61.73 -19.12
CA PRO A 356 -30.88 61.46 -17.98
C PRO A 356 -32.12 62.37 -17.95
N ILE A 357 -33.28 61.76 -17.70
CA ILE A 357 -34.56 62.44 -17.43
C ILE A 357 -34.84 62.38 -15.91
N THR A 358 -35.24 63.51 -15.34
CA THR A 358 -35.60 63.72 -13.92
C THR A 358 -36.94 63.07 -13.53
N PRO A 359 -37.13 62.64 -12.26
CA PRO A 359 -38.38 62.02 -11.81
C PRO A 359 -39.38 63.05 -11.23
N PRO A 360 -40.70 62.89 -11.44
CA PRO A 360 -41.72 63.68 -10.74
C PRO A 360 -42.21 63.01 -9.45
N LYS A 361 -42.64 63.87 -8.53
CA LYS A 361 -43.12 63.65 -7.16
C LYS A 361 -44.58 63.15 -7.15
N PRO A 362 -44.99 62.19 -6.29
CA PRO A 362 -46.40 61.88 -6.11
C PRO A 362 -47.03 62.70 -4.97
N SER A 363 -48.10 63.42 -5.29
CA SER A 363 -49.12 63.90 -4.34
C SER A 363 -50.39 63.09 -4.58
N ASN A 364 -50.96 62.49 -3.53
CA ASN A 364 -52.36 62.68 -3.16
C ASN A 364 -52.70 61.92 -1.88
N VAL A 365 -53.24 62.68 -0.94
CA VAL A 365 -53.84 62.25 0.33
C VAL A 365 -55.35 62.13 0.10
N VAL A 366 -55.97 61.04 0.55
CA VAL A 366 -57.39 61.04 0.95
C VAL A 366 -57.53 60.16 2.20
N THR A 367 -58.07 60.77 3.24
CA THR A 367 -58.42 60.24 4.56
C THR A 367 -59.86 59.73 4.59
N PHE A 368 -60.16 58.70 5.39
CA PHE A 368 -61.48 58.47 6.00
C PHE A 368 -61.34 57.90 7.43
N PRO A 369 -62.15 58.37 8.41
CA PRO A 369 -62.12 57.92 9.81
C PRO A 369 -63.30 56.99 10.18
N GLY A 370 -63.15 56.16 11.23
CA GLY A 370 -64.32 55.61 11.96
C GLY A 370 -64.17 54.23 12.63
N GLY A 371 -64.02 54.24 13.96
CA GLY A 371 -64.86 53.54 14.96
C GLY A 371 -65.22 52.03 14.90
N SER A 372 -64.71 51.32 15.91
CA SER A 372 -65.43 50.41 16.84
C SER A 372 -65.65 48.90 16.55
N HIS A 373 -65.32 48.12 17.61
CA HIS A 373 -65.79 46.81 18.07
C HIS A 373 -65.40 45.47 17.38
N ASN A 374 -64.57 44.72 18.12
CA ASN A 374 -64.59 43.28 18.48
C ASN A 374 -65.06 42.23 17.45
N HIS A 375 -64.18 41.26 17.13
CA HIS A 375 -64.37 39.84 17.54
C HIS A 375 -63.12 38.95 17.29
N LEU A 376 -62.70 38.24 18.35
CA LEU A 376 -62.08 36.90 18.45
C LEU A 376 -60.91 36.43 17.56
N THR A 377 -59.75 36.28 18.24
CA THR A 377 -58.85 35.11 18.37
C THR A 377 -58.41 34.29 17.14
N VAL A 378 -57.08 34.10 16.97
CA VAL A 378 -56.30 32.87 17.31
C VAL A 378 -54.91 32.89 16.62
N VAL A 379 -53.88 32.81 17.46
CA VAL A 379 -52.51 32.22 17.31
C VAL A 379 -51.46 32.90 16.41
N ASP A 380 -50.47 33.46 17.10
CA ASP A 380 -49.17 33.94 16.61
C ASP A 380 -48.14 32.80 16.46
N SER A 381 -47.24 32.97 15.48
CA SER A 381 -45.88 32.41 15.46
C SER A 381 -44.93 33.56 15.12
N PRO A 382 -43.87 33.83 15.93
CA PRO A 382 -43.03 35.00 15.71
C PRO A 382 -41.77 34.69 14.88
N THR A 383 -41.43 35.65 14.03
CA THR A 383 -40.20 35.75 13.25
C THR A 383 -39.17 36.61 13.99
N MET A 384 -38.03 36.01 14.30
CA MET A 384 -36.63 36.40 14.04
C MET A 384 -36.22 37.89 13.85
N ILE A 385 -34.97 38.19 14.30
CA ILE A 385 -33.98 39.24 13.89
C ILE A 385 -33.86 40.47 14.86
N PRO A 386 -32.66 41.08 15.16
CA PRO A 386 -31.29 40.54 15.33
C PRO A 386 -30.31 41.37 16.26
N VAL A 387 -29.02 40.99 16.22
CA VAL A 387 -27.72 41.76 16.28
C VAL A 387 -27.36 42.62 17.51
N SER A 388 -26.21 42.31 18.15
CA SER A 388 -24.98 43.16 18.16
C SER A 388 -23.77 42.49 18.83
N GLU A 389 -22.57 42.80 18.32
CA GLU A 389 -21.22 42.29 18.69
C GLU A 389 -20.73 42.76 20.07
N PRO A 390 -19.73 42.07 20.69
CA PRO A 390 -19.22 42.41 22.01
C PRO A 390 -17.97 43.31 21.97
N VAL A 391 -17.84 44.19 22.98
CA VAL A 391 -16.60 44.88 23.35
C VAL A 391 -16.16 44.41 24.74
N VAL A 392 -14.85 44.18 24.83
CA VAL A 392 -14.01 43.70 25.94
C VAL A 392 -14.13 44.54 27.20
N LEU A 393 -14.08 43.92 28.39
CA LEU A 393 -13.44 44.45 29.60
C LEU A 393 -12.94 43.28 30.47
N GLU A 394 -11.63 43.31 30.77
CA GLU A 394 -10.95 42.46 31.76
C GLU A 394 -11.28 42.95 33.18
N GLU A 395 -11.38 42.03 34.15
CA GLU A 395 -11.02 42.33 35.54
C GLU A 395 -10.54 41.07 36.27
N LYS A 396 -9.52 41.24 37.11
CA LYS A 396 -8.70 40.23 37.78
C LYS A 396 -8.59 40.62 39.27
N LEU A 397 -8.35 39.62 40.13
CA LEU A 397 -7.92 39.67 41.56
C LEU A 397 -9.09 39.84 42.56
N GLU A 398 -9.18 39.22 43.75
CA GLU A 398 -8.29 38.44 44.66
C GLU A 398 -9.24 37.84 45.75
N ALA A 399 -9.12 36.61 46.28
CA ALA A 399 -8.31 36.14 47.45
C ALA A 399 -9.19 35.41 48.51
N ASP A 400 -8.64 34.29 49.00
CA ASP A 400 -8.78 33.59 50.30
C ASP A 400 -10.10 32.97 50.81
N VAL A 401 -10.15 31.62 50.88
CA VAL A 401 -10.48 30.83 52.10
C VAL A 401 -9.73 29.47 52.04
N GLU A 402 -9.06 29.11 53.14
CA GLU A 402 -8.27 27.90 53.40
C GLU A 402 -9.15 26.68 53.85
N PRO A 403 -8.60 25.49 54.15
CA PRO A 403 -8.97 24.22 53.52
C PRO A 403 -10.04 23.41 54.28
N SER A 404 -10.85 22.64 53.56
CA SER A 404 -11.57 21.51 54.15
C SER A 404 -11.20 20.21 53.44
N SER A 405 -10.63 19.31 54.23
CA SER A 405 -10.27 17.95 53.93
C SER A 405 -11.48 17.15 53.41
N PHE A 406 -11.42 16.75 52.15
CA PHE A 406 -12.16 15.59 51.66
C PHE A 406 -11.13 14.61 51.10
N GLU A 407 -10.93 13.51 51.81
CA GLU A 407 -10.22 12.34 51.29
C GLU A 407 -10.96 11.83 50.05
N PRO A 408 -10.30 11.63 48.90
CA PRO A 408 -10.92 10.95 47.78
C PRO A 408 -11.04 9.47 48.12
N SER A 409 -12.27 8.96 48.07
CA SER A 409 -12.54 7.54 47.92
C SER A 409 -11.96 7.10 46.57
N ASN A 410 -10.70 6.65 46.58
CA ASN A 410 -10.04 6.06 45.43
C ASN A 410 -10.69 4.70 45.14
N ALA A 411 -11.82 4.72 44.44
CA ALA A 411 -12.19 3.60 43.58
C ALA A 411 -11.17 3.59 42.44
N HIS A 412 -10.16 2.73 42.54
CA HIS A 412 -9.22 2.50 41.46
C HIS A 412 -9.97 1.71 40.37
N TRP A 413 -10.64 2.39 39.44
CA TRP A 413 -11.22 1.75 38.27
C TRP A 413 -10.09 1.33 37.33
N ASP A 414 -10.09 0.06 36.91
CA ASP A 414 -9.24 -0.40 35.82
C ASP A 414 -9.79 0.19 34.51
N LEU A 415 -9.16 1.26 34.03
CA LEU A 415 -9.59 2.05 32.86
C LEU A 415 -9.73 1.19 31.60
N THR A 416 -8.97 0.10 31.51
CA THR A 416 -9.01 -0.85 30.39
C THR A 416 -10.26 -1.71 30.41
N GLN A 417 -10.67 -2.21 31.58
CA GLN A 417 -11.91 -2.97 31.73
C GLN A 417 -13.13 -2.07 31.56
N LEU A 418 -13.11 -0.88 32.16
CA LEU A 418 -14.17 0.11 32.04
C LEU A 418 -14.39 0.51 30.58
N TRP A 419 -13.31 0.75 29.82
CA TRP A 419 -13.43 1.06 28.39
C TRP A 419 -14.05 -0.10 27.60
N SER A 420 -13.70 -1.35 27.91
CA SER A 420 -14.31 -2.50 27.24
C SER A 420 -15.81 -2.65 27.51
N GLU A 421 -16.26 -2.38 28.73
CA GLU A 421 -17.68 -2.39 29.09
C GLU A 421 -18.44 -1.25 28.42
N THR A 422 -17.85 -0.06 28.35
CA THR A 422 -18.45 1.09 27.64
C THR A 422 -18.60 0.84 26.14
N LEU A 423 -17.63 0.17 25.52
CA LEU A 423 -17.72 -0.24 24.11
C LEU A 423 -18.83 -1.28 23.89
N ASN A 424 -19.14 -2.13 24.86
CA ASN A 424 -20.21 -3.12 24.75
C ASN A 424 -21.60 -2.50 24.89
N ASN A 425 -21.72 -1.36 25.57
CA ASN A 425 -22.98 -0.62 25.74
C ASN A 425 -23.24 0.41 24.61
N LEU A 426 -22.34 0.52 23.64
CA LEU A 426 -22.48 1.41 22.48
C LEU A 426 -23.17 0.71 21.30
N GLY A 427 -23.92 1.46 20.49
CA GLY A 427 -24.50 0.95 19.24
C GLY A 427 -23.42 0.54 18.22
N ALA A 428 -23.70 -0.46 17.38
CA ALA A 428 -22.71 -1.13 16.51
C ALA A 428 -21.83 -0.19 15.66
N LEU A 429 -22.39 0.90 15.12
CA LEU A 429 -21.65 1.90 14.34
C LEU A 429 -20.71 2.75 15.21
N SER A 430 -21.13 3.08 16.43
CA SER A 430 -20.34 3.87 17.39
C SER A 430 -19.25 2.99 18.04
N GLN A 431 -19.59 1.74 18.38
CA GLN A 431 -18.66 0.74 18.89
C GLN A 431 -17.48 0.51 17.95
N SER A 432 -17.74 0.34 16.63
CA SER A 432 -16.66 0.14 15.66
C SER A 432 -15.73 1.35 15.57
N LEU A 433 -16.26 2.57 15.60
CA LEU A 433 -15.46 3.80 15.51
C LEU A 433 -14.55 3.99 16.73
N PHE A 434 -15.09 3.80 17.94
CA PHE A 434 -14.32 3.99 19.16
C PHE A 434 -13.38 2.82 19.47
N LYS A 435 -13.68 1.60 19.00
CA LYS A 435 -12.77 0.46 19.09
C LYS A 435 -11.50 0.65 18.24
N SER A 436 -11.63 1.27 17.07
CA SER A 436 -10.49 1.46 16.16
C SER A 436 -9.75 2.79 16.38
N PHE A 437 -10.41 3.81 16.92
CA PHE A 437 -9.85 5.17 16.94
C PHE A 437 -9.96 5.90 18.30
N GLY A 438 -10.48 5.25 19.34
CA GLY A 438 -10.71 5.86 20.66
C GLY A 438 -10.09 5.10 21.82
N SER A 439 -9.62 5.83 22.83
CA SER A 439 -9.22 5.25 24.12
C SER A 439 -9.59 6.16 25.28
N LEU A 440 -10.04 5.57 26.40
CA LEU A 440 -10.25 6.29 27.64
C LEU A 440 -8.90 6.61 28.28
N ILE A 441 -8.62 7.89 28.51
CA ILE A 441 -7.34 8.35 29.08
C ILE A 441 -7.44 8.46 30.60
N ASN A 442 -8.53 9.05 31.09
CA ASN A 442 -8.68 9.32 32.52
C ASN A 442 -10.17 9.44 32.90
N LEU A 443 -10.49 9.03 34.13
CA LEU A 443 -11.78 9.20 34.77
C LEU A 443 -11.54 9.83 36.14
N VAL A 444 -11.89 11.12 36.30
CA VAL A 444 -11.77 11.83 37.58
C VAL A 444 -13.17 12.26 38.02
N GLY A 445 -13.70 11.58 39.03
CA GLY A 445 -15.09 11.77 39.47
C GLY A 445 -16.07 11.51 38.31
N ASN A 446 -16.92 12.50 38.03
CA ASN A 446 -17.92 12.41 36.94
C ASN A 446 -17.41 12.91 35.59
N ASN A 447 -16.09 13.13 35.40
CA ASN A 447 -15.55 13.60 34.12
C ASN A 447 -14.62 12.54 33.50
N ALA A 448 -15.02 12.03 32.33
CA ALA A 448 -14.22 11.10 31.52
C ALA A 448 -13.51 11.86 30.39
N THR A 449 -12.23 11.56 30.16
CA THR A 449 -11.47 12.08 29.02
C THR A 449 -11.19 10.97 28.03
N VAL A 450 -11.69 11.11 26.80
CA VAL A 450 -11.53 10.14 25.72
C VAL A 450 -10.68 10.76 24.62
N SER A 451 -9.60 10.09 24.23
CA SER A 451 -8.80 10.49 23.07
C SER A 451 -9.37 9.96 21.78
N VAL A 452 -9.27 10.75 20.72
CA VAL A 452 -9.53 10.35 19.33
C VAL A 452 -8.31 10.66 18.48
N THR A 453 -7.99 9.78 17.52
CA THR A 453 -6.72 9.84 16.75
C THR A 453 -6.59 11.04 15.81
N THR A 454 -7.69 11.64 15.34
CA THR A 454 -7.66 12.69 14.30
C THR A 454 -8.74 13.74 14.49
N GLN A 455 -8.44 14.99 14.10
CA GLN A 455 -9.34 16.15 14.25
C GLN A 455 -10.64 16.04 13.43
N GLN A 456 -10.63 15.31 12.32
CA GLN A 456 -11.85 14.99 11.54
C GLN A 456 -12.77 14.01 12.29
N LEU A 457 -12.19 13.02 12.96
CA LEU A 457 -12.93 12.06 13.78
C LEU A 457 -13.49 12.70 15.06
N LEU A 458 -12.85 13.75 15.59
CA LEU A 458 -13.40 14.52 16.70
C LEU A 458 -14.74 15.18 16.36
N LYS A 459 -14.94 15.65 15.12
CA LYS A 459 -16.24 16.22 14.69
C LYS A 459 -17.34 15.16 14.63
N ILE A 460 -17.00 13.95 14.19
CA ILE A 460 -17.92 12.81 14.13
C ILE A 460 -18.21 12.26 15.53
N ALA A 461 -17.19 12.18 16.38
CA ALA A 461 -17.29 11.76 17.77
C ALA A 461 -18.07 12.78 18.62
N ALA A 462 -17.94 14.08 18.35
CA ALA A 462 -18.72 15.12 19.01
C ALA A 462 -20.23 14.98 18.74
N GLY A 463 -20.61 14.55 17.52
CA GLY A 463 -22.01 14.24 17.18
C GLY A 463 -22.57 12.98 17.86
N LYS A 464 -21.71 12.17 18.50
CA LYS A 464 -22.07 10.94 19.21
C LYS A 464 -21.69 10.98 20.70
N LYS A 465 -21.44 12.19 21.21
CA LYS A 465 -21.02 12.42 22.59
C LYS A 465 -22.09 11.95 23.59
N ASP A 466 -23.35 12.20 23.31
CA ASP A 466 -24.47 11.85 24.20
C ASP A 466 -24.62 10.32 24.37
N GLU A 467 -24.40 9.55 23.29
CA GLU A 467 -24.36 8.07 23.35
C GLU A 467 -23.21 7.57 24.22
N LEU A 468 -22.06 8.25 24.15
CA LEU A 468 -20.87 7.88 24.89
C LEU A 468 -20.99 8.23 26.37
N GLU A 469 -21.60 9.37 26.71
CA GLU A 469 -21.96 9.75 28.09
C GLU A 469 -22.98 8.78 28.70
N ALA A 470 -23.97 8.34 27.93
CA ALA A 470 -24.95 7.34 28.38
C ALA A 470 -24.30 5.96 28.63
N ALA A 471 -23.44 5.51 27.72
CA ALA A 471 -22.74 4.22 27.84
C ALA A 471 -21.73 4.20 29.00
N LEU A 472 -20.98 5.30 29.20
CA LEU A 472 -20.12 5.51 30.37
C LEU A 472 -20.92 5.61 31.66
N GLY A 473 -22.07 6.27 31.63
CA GLY A 473 -22.91 6.37 32.82
C GLY A 473 -23.49 5.02 33.25
N GLN A 474 -23.80 4.14 32.30
CA GLN A 474 -24.24 2.77 32.57
C GLN A 474 -23.09 1.89 33.11
N ALA A 475 -21.88 2.04 32.57
CA ALA A 475 -20.71 1.28 33.04
C ALA A 475 -20.25 1.74 34.44
N CYS A 476 -20.30 3.04 34.73
CA CYS A 476 -19.88 3.60 36.02
C CYS A 476 -21.00 3.63 37.08
N GLY A 477 -22.27 3.41 36.70
CA GLY A 477 -23.44 3.53 37.58
C GLY A 477 -23.75 4.96 38.05
N GLN A 478 -23.18 5.99 37.41
CA GLN A 478 -23.33 7.42 37.74
C GLN A 478 -23.33 8.29 36.47
N SER A 479 -23.90 9.49 36.49
CA SER A 479 -23.90 10.38 35.31
C SER A 479 -22.50 10.97 35.04
N VAL A 480 -21.88 10.60 33.93
CA VAL A 480 -20.52 11.03 33.55
C VAL A 480 -20.57 11.99 32.37
N LYS A 481 -19.83 13.11 32.44
CA LYS A 481 -19.59 14.04 31.32
C LYS A 481 -18.31 13.66 30.58
N VAL A 482 -18.35 13.68 29.25
CA VAL A 482 -17.25 13.25 28.38
C VAL A 482 -16.57 14.44 27.73
N ASN A 483 -15.25 14.52 27.91
CA ASN A 483 -14.38 15.46 27.22
C ASN A 483 -13.59 14.71 26.13
N LEU A 484 -13.78 15.14 24.88
CA LEU A 484 -13.09 14.58 23.72
C LEU A 484 -11.83 15.38 23.43
N VAL A 485 -10.67 14.72 23.39
CA VAL A 485 -9.37 15.34 23.10
C VAL A 485 -8.71 14.64 21.91
N VAL A 486 -7.96 15.37 21.09
CA VAL A 486 -7.14 14.75 20.04
C VAL A 486 -5.80 14.34 20.63
N GLY A 487 -5.46 13.05 20.61
CA GLY A 487 -4.21 12.54 21.18
C GLY A 487 -3.90 11.10 20.76
N LYS A 488 -2.60 10.75 20.69
CA LYS A 488 -2.16 9.36 20.52
C LYS A 488 -2.35 8.60 21.83
N PRO A 489 -2.68 7.29 21.80
CA PRO A 489 -2.82 6.48 23.01
C PRO A 489 -1.48 6.43 23.76
N SER A 490 -1.47 6.88 25.01
CA SER A 490 -0.31 6.78 25.90
C SER A 490 -0.27 5.42 26.58
N THR A 491 0.80 4.67 26.36
CA THR A 491 1.21 3.51 27.18
C THR A 491 1.52 3.95 28.62
N PRO A 492 1.22 3.12 29.64
CA PRO A 492 1.48 3.47 31.04
C PRO A 492 2.97 3.32 31.36
N GLU A 493 3.67 4.42 31.56
CA GLU A 493 5.01 4.44 32.16
C GLU A 493 4.95 4.93 33.61
N SER A 494 5.68 4.18 34.43
CA SER A 494 5.97 4.29 35.86
C SER A 494 5.90 5.68 36.53
N THR A 495 5.27 5.66 37.72
CA THR A 495 5.23 6.66 38.79
C THR A 495 6.49 7.50 39.01
N PRO A 496 6.38 8.81 39.30
CA PRO A 496 7.48 9.61 39.83
C PRO A 496 7.53 9.50 41.36
N VAL A 497 8.69 9.13 41.91
CA VAL A 497 8.95 9.21 43.36
C VAL A 497 9.61 10.55 43.67
N ASN A 498 8.94 11.35 44.51
CA ASN A 498 9.52 12.49 45.21
C ASN A 498 10.45 11.97 46.33
N SER A 499 11.69 12.46 46.37
CA SER A 499 12.48 12.48 47.61
C SER A 499 13.41 13.70 47.64
N ALA A 500 13.37 14.40 48.78
CA ALA A 500 14.02 15.66 49.13
C ALA A 500 15.58 15.67 49.04
N PRO A 501 16.23 16.87 49.01
CA PRO A 501 17.70 17.02 49.11
C PRO A 501 18.16 16.83 50.58
N PRO A 502 19.47 16.68 50.95
CA PRO A 502 20.68 17.27 50.34
C PRO A 502 21.96 16.39 50.40
N LEU A 503 23.08 16.88 49.84
CA LEU A 503 24.42 17.00 50.47
C LEU A 503 25.53 17.09 49.39
N ALA A 504 26.20 18.25 49.34
CA ALA A 504 27.44 18.43 48.61
C ALA A 504 28.62 17.93 49.47
N ILE A 505 29.46 17.04 48.94
CA ILE A 505 30.89 16.91 49.27
C ILE A 505 31.66 16.44 48.02
N VAL A 506 32.75 17.17 47.80
CA VAL A 506 33.81 17.12 46.78
C VAL A 506 34.42 15.73 46.53
N SER A 507 34.80 15.40 45.29
CA SER A 507 36.03 14.65 44.97
C SER A 507 36.43 14.61 43.46
N ARG A 508 37.56 15.28 43.18
CA ARG A 508 38.71 14.93 42.32
C ARG A 508 38.53 14.34 40.90
N GLN A 509 39.03 15.10 39.91
CA GLN A 509 39.47 14.63 38.58
C GLN A 509 40.73 13.75 38.66
N PRO A 510 40.93 12.82 37.71
CA PRO A 510 42.26 12.33 37.35
C PRO A 510 42.73 12.87 35.99
N LEU A 511 43.97 13.37 35.99
CA LEU A 511 44.82 13.60 34.82
C LEU A 511 45.22 12.27 34.18
N LEU A 512 45.19 12.16 32.86
CA LEU A 512 45.99 11.18 32.12
C LEU A 512 46.58 11.81 30.85
N GLN A 513 47.90 11.69 30.77
CA GLN A 513 48.84 12.31 29.85
C GLN A 513 48.80 11.68 28.45
N SER A 514 48.94 12.51 27.42
CA SER A 514 49.30 12.11 26.07
C SER A 514 50.82 11.91 25.97
N GLN A 515 51.27 10.70 25.63
CA GLN A 515 52.63 10.45 25.16
C GLN A 515 52.61 10.14 23.66
N ALA A 516 53.38 10.92 22.92
CA ALA A 516 53.68 10.78 21.51
C ALA A 516 54.73 9.68 21.28
N LEU A 517 54.55 8.88 20.23
CA LEU A 517 55.57 8.01 19.65
C LEU A 517 56.34 8.76 18.55
N PRO A 518 57.67 8.62 18.45
CA PRO A 518 58.46 9.32 17.43
C PRO A 518 58.65 8.46 16.16
N HIS A 519 58.74 9.17 15.04
CA HIS A 519 59.38 8.73 13.81
C HIS A 519 60.79 8.17 14.05
N ARG A 520 61.14 7.07 13.36
CA ARG A 520 62.33 7.03 12.50
C ARG A 520 62.35 5.82 11.56
N SER A 521 62.81 6.12 10.36
CA SER A 521 63.10 5.30 9.19
C SER A 521 64.24 4.30 9.42
N GLY A 522 64.18 3.19 8.69
CA GLY A 522 65.22 2.18 8.52
C GLY A 522 64.74 1.12 7.55
#